data_AF-A0A1Z4QHP0-F1
#
_entry.id   AF-A0A1Z4QHP0-F1
#
_cell.length_a   1.000
_cell.length_b   1.000
_cell.length_c   1.000
_cell.angle_alpha   90.00
_cell.angle_beta   90.00
_cell.angle_gamma   90.00
#
_symmetry.space_group_name_H-M   'P 1'
#
loop_
_entity.id
_entity.type
_entity.pdbx_description
1 polymer ?
#
loop_
_entity_poly.entity_id
_entity_poly.type
_entity_poly.pdbx_seq_one_letter_code
_entity_poly.pdbx_strand_id
1 'polypeptide(L)'
;MLTNDPVRRIRSALEGIKDSKVILTEITVKNFIFFQSVRKKILRSSNIINLVDDDINAGLSHFLNIIQSYDSLKIEIKVAQLKSQELASTISNYESSPRYLEILFSFTIEEYSRIDSKFRGIKILSLADQGILRTKLNAINEEIRKIQIKSQFDNSLTIKDYDYYFNNISNQYGEIYAKLSELMHHIFNSLLQL
;
A
#
# COMPACT_ATOMS: atom_id res chain seq x y z
N MET A 1 29.72 -2.61 -8.34
CA MET A 1 28.57 -2.55 -7.42
C MET A 1 27.40 -3.25 -8.07
N LEU A 2 27.08 -4.45 -7.59
CA LEU A 2 26.03 -5.30 -8.15
C LEU A 2 24.67 -4.77 -7.70
N THR A 3 23.94 -4.28 -8.68
CA THR A 3 22.50 -3.98 -8.71
C THR A 3 21.63 -4.99 -7.95
N ASN A 4 21.21 -4.62 -6.75
CA ASN A 4 20.10 -5.23 -6.03
C ASN A 4 18.77 -4.58 -6.46
N ASP A 5 18.51 -4.53 -7.77
CA ASP A 5 17.24 -4.02 -8.28
C ASP A 5 16.33 -5.24 -8.57
N PRO A 6 15.26 -5.46 -7.77
CA PRO A 6 14.37 -6.60 -7.96
C PRO A 6 13.70 -6.56 -9.35
N VAL A 7 13.44 -5.36 -9.88
CA VAL A 7 12.88 -5.18 -11.24
C VAL A 7 13.84 -5.70 -12.30
N ARG A 8 15.16 -5.54 -12.07
CA ARG A 8 16.18 -6.05 -12.99
C ARG A 8 16.28 -7.58 -12.96
N ARG A 9 16.15 -8.21 -11.79
CA ARG A 9 16.14 -9.68 -11.68
C ARG A 9 14.92 -10.29 -12.37
N ILE A 10 13.75 -9.71 -12.13
CA ILE A 10 12.51 -10.06 -12.84
C ILE A 10 12.69 -9.93 -14.35
N ARG A 11 13.27 -8.82 -14.82
CA ARG A 11 13.53 -8.60 -16.25
C ARG A 11 14.48 -9.65 -16.83
N SER A 12 15.56 -9.99 -16.12
CA SER A 12 16.49 -11.05 -16.57
C SER A 12 15.85 -12.44 -16.58
N ALA A 13 14.96 -12.75 -15.64
CA ALA A 13 14.19 -14.00 -15.67
C ALA A 13 13.24 -14.06 -16.87
N LEU A 14 12.54 -12.95 -17.17
CA LEU A 14 11.68 -12.82 -18.34
C LEU A 14 12.48 -12.91 -19.66
N GLU A 15 13.67 -12.33 -19.71
CA GLU A 15 14.59 -12.47 -20.85
C GLU A 15 15.03 -13.93 -21.03
N GLY A 16 15.39 -14.64 -19.96
CA GLY A 16 15.73 -16.06 -20.03
C GLY A 16 14.58 -16.97 -20.48
N ILE A 17 13.35 -16.65 -20.07
CA ILE A 17 12.12 -17.32 -20.54
C ILE A 17 11.92 -17.06 -22.04
N LYS A 18 12.10 -15.82 -22.48
CA LYS A 18 11.97 -15.42 -23.88
C LYS A 18 13.02 -16.13 -24.76
N ASP A 19 14.27 -16.16 -24.32
CA ASP A 19 15.35 -16.85 -25.03
C ASP A 19 15.08 -18.36 -25.12
N SER A 20 14.57 -18.96 -24.04
CA SER A 20 14.17 -20.37 -24.01
C SER A 20 13.03 -20.67 -25.01
N LYS A 21 12.04 -19.78 -25.14
CA LYS A 21 10.97 -19.88 -26.14
C LYS A 21 11.53 -19.82 -27.56
N VAL A 22 12.45 -18.89 -27.84
CA VAL A 22 13.09 -18.76 -29.16
C VAL A 22 13.85 -20.04 -29.53
N ILE A 23 14.69 -20.56 -28.62
CA ILE A 23 15.45 -21.79 -28.84
C ILE A 23 14.52 -22.99 -29.12
N LEU A 24 13.46 -23.15 -28.33
CA LEU A 24 12.49 -24.24 -28.54
C LEU A 24 11.77 -24.14 -29.88
N THR A 25 11.45 -22.92 -30.32
CA THR A 25 10.82 -22.64 -31.62
C THR A 25 11.80 -22.94 -32.76
N GLU A 26 13.06 -22.55 -32.64
CA GLU A 26 14.08 -22.86 -33.65
C GLU A 26 14.37 -24.37 -33.77
N ILE A 27 14.41 -25.10 -32.65
CA ILE A 27 14.60 -26.56 -32.64
C ILE A 27 13.42 -27.27 -33.31
N THR A 28 12.19 -26.78 -33.12
CA THR A 28 11.00 -27.36 -33.77
C THR A 28 10.94 -27.09 -35.27
N VAL A 29 11.53 -25.99 -35.74
CA VAL A 29 11.53 -25.61 -37.16
C VAL A 29 12.69 -26.27 -37.93
N LYS A 30 13.89 -26.39 -37.35
CA LYS A 30 15.10 -26.85 -38.08
C LYS A 30 15.32 -28.36 -38.13
N ASN A 31 14.72 -29.11 -37.23
CA ASN A 31 14.72 -30.57 -37.27
C ASN A 31 13.28 -30.99 -37.11
N PHE A 32 12.66 -31.79 -38.00
CA PHE A 32 11.69 -32.83 -37.62
C PHE A 32 10.96 -33.53 -38.79
N ILE A 33 11.51 -34.68 -39.23
CA ILE A 33 10.70 -35.83 -39.69
C ILE A 33 10.88 -37.06 -38.76
N PHE A 34 11.96 -37.15 -37.96
CA PHE A 34 12.40 -38.47 -37.45
C PHE A 34 12.26 -38.82 -35.94
N PHE A 35 11.78 -37.97 -35.03
CA PHE A 35 11.76 -38.36 -33.59
C PHE A 35 10.49 -37.96 -32.82
N GLN A 36 9.31 -38.53 -33.10
CA GLN A 36 8.04 -38.14 -32.42
C GLN A 36 8.13 -38.00 -30.87
N SER A 37 8.98 -38.78 -30.20
CA SER A 37 9.25 -38.68 -28.76
C SER A 37 9.93 -37.37 -28.34
N VAL A 38 10.85 -36.84 -29.13
CA VAL A 38 11.55 -35.57 -28.88
C VAL A 38 10.61 -34.38 -29.15
N ARG A 39 9.71 -34.46 -30.15
CA ARG A 39 8.68 -33.44 -30.40
C ARG A 39 7.70 -33.31 -29.23
N LYS A 40 7.28 -34.44 -28.66
CA LYS A 40 6.44 -34.46 -27.45
C LYS A 40 7.15 -33.82 -26.24
N LYS A 41 8.45 -34.07 -26.05
CA LYS A 41 9.25 -33.45 -24.98
C LYS A 41 9.42 -31.94 -25.19
N ILE A 42 9.66 -31.49 -26.43
CA ILE A 42 9.77 -30.07 -26.76
C ILE A 42 8.43 -29.34 -26.56
N LEU A 43 7.33 -29.90 -27.04
CA LEU A 43 5.99 -29.34 -26.82
C LEU A 43 5.64 -29.26 -25.32
N ARG A 44 5.99 -30.29 -24.54
CA ARG A 44 5.80 -30.28 -23.09
C ARG A 44 6.64 -29.19 -22.41
N SER A 45 7.89 -29.00 -22.84
CA SER A 45 8.78 -27.96 -22.29
C SER A 45 8.29 -26.56 -22.66
N SER A 46 7.83 -26.35 -23.90
CA SER A 46 7.21 -25.10 -24.34
C SER A 46 5.95 -24.77 -23.55
N ASN A 47 5.08 -25.76 -23.30
CA ASN A 47 3.90 -25.56 -22.46
C ASN A 47 4.26 -25.21 -21.01
N ILE A 48 5.28 -25.85 -20.42
CA ILE A 48 5.73 -25.49 -19.07
C ILE A 48 6.27 -24.05 -19.04
N ILE A 49 7.05 -23.65 -20.05
CA ILE A 49 7.57 -22.28 -20.13
C ILE A 49 6.45 -21.26 -20.31
N ASN A 50 5.43 -21.56 -21.11
CA ASN A 50 4.26 -20.69 -21.25
C ASN A 50 3.50 -20.57 -19.93
N LEU A 51 3.27 -21.68 -19.23
CA LEU A 51 2.61 -21.68 -17.91
C LEU A 51 3.40 -20.86 -16.90
N VAL A 52 4.73 -21.02 -16.86
CA VAL A 52 5.61 -20.23 -15.97
C VAL A 52 5.59 -18.75 -16.33
N ASP A 53 5.58 -18.40 -17.62
CA ASP A 53 5.49 -17.00 -18.09
C ASP A 53 4.13 -16.37 -17.69
N ASP A 54 3.04 -17.10 -17.87
CA ASP A 54 1.69 -16.65 -17.48
C ASP A 54 1.59 -16.47 -15.95
N ASP A 55 2.11 -17.43 -15.17
CA ASP A 55 2.12 -17.37 -13.70
C ASP A 55 2.99 -16.20 -13.20
N ILE A 56 4.16 -15.97 -13.81
CA ILE A 56 5.03 -14.83 -13.48
C ILE A 56 4.33 -13.52 -13.79
N ASN A 57 3.71 -13.37 -14.97
CA ASN A 57 3.03 -12.13 -15.34
C ASN A 57 1.80 -11.85 -14.47
N ALA A 58 1.03 -12.88 -14.12
CA ALA A 58 -0.09 -12.77 -13.19
C ALA A 58 0.39 -12.37 -11.78
N GLY A 59 1.44 -13.02 -11.29
CA GLY A 59 2.09 -12.70 -10.02
C GLY A 59 2.63 -11.27 -9.98
N LEU A 60 3.27 -10.82 -11.06
CA LEU A 60 3.81 -9.47 -11.19
C LEU A 60 2.72 -8.39 -11.18
N SER A 61 1.66 -8.62 -11.94
CA SER A 61 0.51 -7.71 -12.01
C SER A 61 -0.17 -7.60 -10.64
N HIS A 62 -0.38 -8.73 -9.97
CA HIS A 62 -0.91 -8.75 -8.61
C HIS A 62 -0.01 -7.98 -7.64
N PHE A 63 1.29 -8.18 -7.74
CA PHE A 63 2.30 -7.50 -6.92
C PHE A 63 2.32 -5.97 -7.13
N LEU A 64 2.32 -5.51 -8.38
CA LEU A 64 2.27 -4.09 -8.72
C LEU A 64 1.00 -3.43 -8.19
N ASN A 65 -0.14 -4.13 -8.28
CA ASN A 65 -1.39 -3.65 -7.70
C ASN A 65 -1.32 -3.51 -6.18
N ILE A 66 -0.62 -4.42 -5.50
CA ILE A 66 -0.37 -4.31 -4.05
C ILE A 66 0.47 -3.06 -3.77
N ILE A 67 1.64 -2.91 -4.40
CA ILE A 67 2.51 -1.72 -4.23
C ILE A 67 1.71 -0.44 -4.44
N GLN A 68 1.00 -0.32 -5.56
CA GLN A 68 0.24 0.88 -5.90
C GLN A 68 -0.83 1.21 -4.86
N SER A 69 -1.51 0.19 -4.33
CA SER A 69 -2.52 0.37 -3.28
C SER A 69 -1.89 0.90 -1.99
N TYR A 70 -0.72 0.37 -1.60
CA TYR A 70 0.01 0.83 -0.43
C TYR A 70 0.58 2.23 -0.58
N ASP A 71 1.21 2.54 -1.71
CA ASP A 71 1.79 3.85 -1.95
C ASP A 71 0.69 4.91 -2.01
N SER A 72 -0.45 4.61 -2.64
CA SER A 72 -1.62 5.50 -2.61
C SER A 72 -2.10 5.76 -1.18
N LEU A 73 -2.24 4.73 -0.35
CA LEU A 73 -2.68 4.89 1.03
C LEU A 73 -1.66 5.68 1.87
N LYS A 74 -0.35 5.39 1.71
CA LYS A 74 0.72 6.12 2.39
C LYS A 74 0.68 7.61 2.08
N ILE A 75 0.48 7.97 0.82
CA ILE A 75 0.39 9.38 0.40
C ILE A 75 -0.79 10.05 1.09
N GLU A 76 -1.97 9.42 1.08
CA GLU A 76 -3.16 10.00 1.72
C GLU A 76 -3.00 10.16 3.23
N ILE A 77 -2.42 9.17 3.89
CA ILE A 77 -2.12 9.23 5.32
C ILE A 77 -1.11 10.33 5.62
N LYS A 78 -0.11 10.52 4.76
CA LYS A 78 0.84 11.62 4.92
C LYS A 78 0.18 12.98 4.76
N VAL A 79 -0.72 13.12 3.79
CA VAL A 79 -1.51 14.33 3.58
C VAL A 79 -2.41 14.60 4.78
N ALA A 80 -3.14 13.60 5.28
CA ALA A 80 -3.98 13.73 6.47
C ALA A 80 -3.17 14.12 7.70
N GLN A 81 -1.99 13.51 7.90
CA GLN A 81 -1.05 13.88 8.97
C GLN A 81 -0.67 15.35 8.90
N LEU A 82 -0.20 15.82 7.73
CA LEU A 82 0.27 17.20 7.53
C LEU A 82 -0.87 18.19 7.77
N LYS A 83 -2.08 17.89 7.28
CA LYS A 83 -3.26 18.70 7.54
C LYS A 83 -3.56 18.76 9.03
N SER A 84 -3.59 17.63 9.75
CA SER A 84 -3.80 17.66 11.20
C SER A 84 -2.75 18.49 11.96
N GLN A 85 -1.49 18.52 11.50
CA GLN A 85 -0.46 19.40 12.06
C GLN A 85 -0.73 20.87 11.77
N GLU A 86 -1.11 21.19 10.53
CA GLU A 86 -1.50 22.53 10.13
C GLU A 86 -2.69 23.03 10.96
N LEU A 87 -3.69 22.17 11.21
CA LEU A 87 -4.83 22.46 12.07
C LEU A 87 -4.39 22.79 13.50
N ALA A 88 -3.61 21.91 14.13
CA ALA A 88 -3.08 22.14 15.48
C ALA A 88 -2.31 23.46 15.59
N SER A 89 -1.46 23.76 14.60
CA SER A 89 -0.68 25.00 14.56
C SER A 89 -1.54 26.25 14.35
N THR A 90 -2.57 26.19 13.51
CA THR A 90 -3.46 27.32 13.23
C THR A 90 -4.29 27.66 14.47
N ILE A 91 -4.77 26.64 15.16
CA ILE A 91 -5.55 26.76 16.40
C ILE A 91 -4.73 27.33 17.54
N SER A 92 -3.46 26.95 17.63
CA SER A 92 -2.53 27.45 18.64
C SER A 92 -2.12 28.91 18.40
N ASN A 93 -2.09 29.37 17.15
CA ASN A 93 -1.60 30.69 16.77
C ASN A 93 -2.68 31.74 16.58
N TYR A 94 -3.92 31.33 16.32
CA TYR A 94 -5.07 32.23 16.15
C TYR A 94 -6.15 31.83 17.14
N GLU A 95 -6.70 32.78 17.90
CA GLU A 95 -7.98 32.64 18.59
C GLU A 95 -9.04 32.33 17.53
N SER A 96 -9.12 31.04 17.18
CA SER A 96 -9.83 30.57 16.02
C SER A 96 -11.32 30.68 16.33
N SER A 97 -12.06 31.38 15.49
CA SER A 97 -13.52 31.43 15.59
C SER A 97 -14.08 30.00 15.68
N PRO A 98 -15.01 29.70 16.60
CA PRO A 98 -15.62 28.36 16.74
C PRO A 98 -16.13 27.78 15.41
N ARG A 99 -16.63 28.64 14.52
CA ARG A 99 -17.13 28.25 13.19
C ARG A 99 -16.04 27.74 12.25
N TYR A 100 -14.81 28.25 12.40
CA TYR A 100 -13.66 27.78 11.65
C TYR A 100 -13.24 26.38 12.14
N LEU A 101 -13.30 26.14 13.46
CA LEU A 101 -13.02 24.83 14.07
C LEU A 101 -13.99 23.74 13.59
N GLU A 102 -15.27 24.05 13.43
CA GLU A 102 -16.28 23.11 12.90
C GLU A 102 -16.00 22.68 11.45
N ILE A 103 -15.58 23.60 10.59
CA ILE A 103 -15.23 23.31 9.18
C ILE A 103 -14.02 22.36 9.14
N LEU A 104 -12.98 22.67 9.94
CA LEU A 104 -11.76 21.88 10.01
C LEU A 104 -12.01 20.48 10.61
N PHE A 105 -12.92 20.40 11.57
CA PHE A 105 -13.33 19.13 12.15
C PHE A 105 -14.09 18.26 11.15
N SER A 106 -15.01 18.85 10.38
CA SER A 106 -15.73 18.16 9.30
C SER A 106 -14.77 17.59 8.26
N PHE A 107 -13.74 18.36 7.92
CA PHE A 107 -12.67 17.91 7.02
C PHE A 107 -11.92 16.68 7.55
N THR A 108 -11.64 16.65 8.86
CA THR A 108 -10.95 15.52 9.51
C THR A 108 -11.78 14.24 9.49
N ILE A 109 -13.12 14.35 9.64
CA ILE A 109 -14.04 13.22 9.51
C ILE A 109 -14.02 12.65 8.09
N GLU A 110 -14.04 13.53 7.09
CA GLU A 110 -14.01 13.13 5.68
C GLU A 110 -12.71 12.39 5.34
N GLU A 111 -11.57 12.93 5.74
CA GLU A 111 -10.26 12.30 5.56
C GLU A 111 -10.17 10.94 6.24
N TYR A 112 -10.61 10.83 7.49
CA TYR A 112 -10.68 9.55 8.19
C TYR A 112 -11.55 8.53 7.43
N SER A 113 -12.75 8.93 7.01
CA SER A 113 -13.69 8.05 6.32
C SER A 113 -13.13 7.55 4.99
N ARG A 114 -12.45 8.43 4.25
CA ARG A 114 -11.76 8.09 3.00
C ARG A 114 -10.64 7.08 3.24
N ILE A 115 -9.80 7.32 4.25
CA ILE A 115 -8.66 6.46 4.60
C ILE A 115 -9.14 5.10 5.10
N ASP A 116 -10.15 5.04 5.97
CA ASP A 116 -10.73 3.78 6.46
C ASP A 116 -11.31 2.96 5.31
N SER A 117 -12.05 3.60 4.39
CA SER A 117 -12.58 2.93 3.19
C SER A 117 -11.47 2.32 2.34
N LYS A 118 -10.41 3.10 2.04
CA LYS A 118 -9.26 2.58 1.30
C LYS A 118 -8.55 1.45 2.04
N PHE A 119 -8.34 1.62 3.35
CA PHE A 119 -7.69 0.62 4.19
C PHE A 119 -8.42 -0.72 4.14
N ARG A 120 -9.76 -0.74 4.21
CA ARG A 120 -10.57 -1.96 4.06
C ARG A 120 -10.46 -2.59 2.68
N GLY A 121 -10.20 -1.79 1.65
CA GLY A 121 -10.04 -2.25 0.27
C GLY A 121 -8.67 -2.86 -0.03
N ILE A 122 -7.65 -2.64 0.81
CA ILE A 122 -6.33 -3.20 0.54
C ILE A 122 -6.28 -4.65 1.00
N LYS A 123 -6.05 -5.55 0.03
CA LYS A 123 -5.69 -6.94 0.30
C LYS A 123 -4.26 -6.98 0.84
N ILE A 124 -4.10 -6.92 2.15
CA ILE A 124 -2.80 -6.89 2.85
C ILE A 124 -2.60 -8.18 3.67
N LEU A 125 -1.36 -8.70 3.66
CA LEU A 125 -0.54 -9.43 4.66
C LEU A 125 -1.15 -10.00 5.97
N SER A 126 -0.29 -10.58 6.80
CA SER A 126 -0.61 -11.28 8.05
C SER A 126 -1.70 -10.57 8.88
N LEU A 127 -2.60 -11.37 9.46
CA LEU A 127 -3.68 -10.87 10.32
C LEU A 127 -3.16 -9.96 11.46
N ALA A 128 -1.91 -10.15 11.88
CA ALA A 128 -1.27 -9.35 12.92
C ALA A 128 -1.05 -7.89 12.47
N ASP A 129 -0.50 -7.67 11.28
CA ASP A 129 -0.22 -6.32 10.76
C ASP A 129 -1.51 -5.55 10.47
N GLN A 130 -2.53 -6.24 9.94
CA GLN A 130 -3.86 -5.66 9.79
C GLN A 130 -4.45 -5.22 11.14
N GLY A 131 -4.29 -6.06 12.17
CA GLY A 131 -4.75 -5.77 13.53
C GLY A 131 -4.10 -4.51 14.09
N ILE A 132 -2.78 -4.37 13.95
CA ILE A 132 -2.05 -3.18 14.41
C ILE A 132 -2.56 -1.91 13.74
N LEU A 133 -2.64 -1.92 12.40
CA LEU A 133 -3.09 -0.76 11.62
C LEU A 133 -4.54 -0.39 11.95
N ARG A 134 -5.41 -1.39 12.15
CA ARG A 134 -6.81 -1.18 12.53
C ARG A 134 -6.93 -0.58 13.93
N THR A 135 -6.11 -1.01 14.89
CA THR A 135 -6.10 -0.40 16.24
C THR A 135 -5.75 1.08 16.17
N LYS A 136 -4.80 1.47 15.29
CA LYS A 136 -4.42 2.88 15.11
C LYS A 136 -5.51 3.71 14.43
N LEU A 137 -6.18 3.17 13.40
CA LEU A 137 -7.35 3.83 12.80
C LEU A 137 -8.50 3.98 13.80
N ASN A 138 -8.76 2.97 14.62
CA ASN A 138 -9.77 3.06 15.67
C ASN A 138 -9.42 4.15 16.69
N ALA A 139 -8.14 4.32 17.06
CA ALA A 139 -7.73 5.41 17.93
C ALA A 139 -8.05 6.79 17.36
N ILE A 140 -7.84 7.01 16.05
CA ILE A 140 -8.25 8.24 15.35
C ILE A 140 -9.77 8.45 15.45
N ASN A 141 -10.55 7.40 15.18
CA ASN A 141 -12.01 7.46 15.28
C ASN A 141 -12.49 7.81 16.70
N GLU A 142 -11.83 7.28 17.73
CA GLU A 142 -12.17 7.61 19.12
C GLU A 142 -11.85 9.07 19.46
N GLU A 143 -10.74 9.64 18.96
CA GLU A 143 -10.48 11.08 19.13
C GLU A 143 -11.53 11.94 18.40
N ILE A 144 -11.92 11.56 17.18
CA ILE A 144 -13.02 12.22 16.44
C ILE A 144 -14.33 12.17 17.24
N ARG A 145 -14.68 11.01 17.81
CA ARG A 145 -15.87 10.84 18.64
C ARG A 145 -15.84 11.72 19.90
N LYS A 146 -14.69 11.83 20.55
CA LYS A 146 -14.53 12.70 21.73
C LYS A 146 -14.80 14.17 21.37
N ILE A 147 -14.31 14.63 20.22
CA ILE A 147 -14.62 15.98 19.73
C ILE A 147 -16.13 16.13 19.46
N GLN A 148 -16.75 15.17 18.76
CA GLN A 148 -18.20 15.22 18.47
C GLN A 148 -19.03 15.33 19.76
N ILE A 149 -18.77 14.47 20.73
CA ILE A 149 -19.53 14.45 21.99
C ILE A 149 -19.36 15.78 22.74
N LYS A 150 -18.13 16.28 22.90
CA LYS A 150 -17.90 17.55 23.59
C LYS A 150 -18.53 18.74 22.85
N SER A 151 -18.53 18.72 21.52
CA SER A 151 -19.12 19.79 20.71
C SER A 151 -20.65 19.82 20.77
N GLN A 152 -21.30 18.65 20.87
CA GLN A 152 -22.76 18.54 20.81
C GLN A 152 -23.42 18.67 22.19
N PHE A 153 -22.78 18.18 23.25
CA PHE A 153 -23.42 18.03 24.55
C PHE A 153 -22.93 19.02 25.61
N ASP A 154 -21.66 19.40 25.56
CA ASP A 154 -21.02 20.12 26.67
C ASP A 154 -20.65 21.56 26.30
N ASN A 155 -20.56 21.89 24.99
CA ASN A 155 -20.09 23.18 24.47
C ASN A 155 -18.80 23.70 25.15
N SER A 156 -18.01 22.77 25.72
CA SER A 156 -16.86 23.04 26.58
C SER A 156 -15.53 22.87 25.84
N LEU A 157 -15.58 22.62 24.52
CA LEU A 157 -14.38 22.47 23.70
C LEU A 157 -13.59 23.77 23.70
N THR A 158 -12.43 23.70 24.35
CA THR A 158 -11.47 24.80 24.33
C THR A 158 -10.51 24.64 23.15
N ILE A 159 -9.84 25.73 22.79
CA ILE A 159 -8.72 25.72 21.83
C ILE A 159 -7.67 24.66 22.22
N LYS A 160 -7.38 24.50 23.51
CA LYS A 160 -6.42 23.51 24.04
C LYS A 160 -6.90 22.07 23.82
N ASP A 161 -8.20 21.81 23.94
CA ASP A 161 -8.75 20.49 23.64
C ASP A 161 -8.58 20.15 22.16
N TYR A 162 -8.89 21.09 21.26
CA TYR A 162 -8.69 20.87 19.82
C TYR A 162 -7.22 20.62 19.47
N ASP A 163 -6.29 21.42 19.99
CA ASP A 163 -4.86 21.20 19.80
C ASP A 163 -4.43 19.80 20.27
N TYR A 164 -4.86 19.39 21.47
CA TYR A 164 -4.62 18.06 22.01
C TYR A 164 -5.13 16.95 21.06
N TYR A 165 -6.39 17.05 20.61
CA TYR A 165 -6.99 16.02 19.76
C TYR A 165 -6.33 15.95 18.37
N PHE A 166 -6.07 17.10 17.73
CA PHE A 166 -5.44 17.11 16.40
C PHE A 166 -3.98 16.62 16.45
N ASN A 167 -3.24 16.94 17.51
CA ASN A 167 -1.89 16.39 17.71
C ASN A 167 -1.93 14.87 17.87
N ASN A 168 -2.87 14.33 18.65
CA ASN A 168 -3.04 12.88 18.77
C ASN A 168 -3.41 12.21 17.45
N ILE A 169 -4.37 12.77 16.71
CA ILE A 169 -4.76 12.29 15.38
C ILE A 169 -3.56 12.29 14.43
N SER A 170 -2.78 13.38 14.41
CA SER A 170 -1.57 13.49 13.60
C SER A 170 -0.54 12.42 13.96
N ASN A 171 -0.31 12.19 15.25
CA ASN A 171 0.61 11.16 15.71
C ASN A 171 0.17 9.76 15.27
N GLN A 172 -1.12 9.44 15.38
CA GLN A 172 -1.65 8.15 14.90
C GLN A 172 -1.46 7.99 13.39
N TYR A 173 -1.72 9.02 12.57
CA TYR A 173 -1.43 8.97 11.14
C TYR A 173 0.06 8.77 10.85
N GLY A 174 0.94 9.42 11.62
CA GLY A 174 2.39 9.24 11.53
C GLY A 174 2.84 7.81 11.81
N GLU A 175 2.29 7.18 12.85
CA GLU A 175 2.57 5.78 13.19
C GLU A 175 2.06 4.82 12.10
N ILE A 176 0.86 5.07 11.55
CA ILE A 176 0.33 4.28 10.43
C ILE A 176 1.25 4.41 9.21
N TYR A 177 1.70 5.63 8.88
CA TYR A 177 2.63 5.86 7.78
C TYR A 177 3.95 5.11 7.97
N ALA A 178 4.51 5.14 9.18
CA ALA A 178 5.74 4.43 9.51
C ALA A 178 5.56 2.91 9.33
N LYS A 179 4.46 2.35 9.85
CA LYS A 179 4.18 0.91 9.72
C LYS A 179 3.95 0.49 8.27
N LEU A 180 3.20 1.26 7.49
CA LEU A 180 3.04 0.99 6.06
C LEU A 180 4.37 1.10 5.30
N SER A 181 5.26 2.00 5.70
CA SER A 181 6.61 2.10 5.12
C SER A 181 7.46 0.87 5.45
N GLU A 182 7.39 0.39 6.69
CA GLU A 182 8.05 -0.84 7.13
C GLU A 182 7.54 -2.05 6.34
N LEU A 183 6.22 -2.20 6.22
CA LEU A 183 5.59 -3.29 5.47
C LEU A 183 5.99 -3.28 4.00
N MET A 184 5.98 -2.11 3.36
CA MET A 184 6.46 -1.97 1.99
C MET A 184 7.93 -2.39 1.86
N HIS A 185 8.77 -2.00 2.82
CA HIS A 185 10.18 -2.39 2.82
C HIS A 185 10.34 -3.91 2.97
N HIS A 186 9.57 -4.57 3.84
CA HIS A 186 9.57 -6.04 3.99
C HIS A 186 9.08 -6.75 2.72
N ILE A 187 8.03 -6.23 2.09
CA ILE A 187 7.51 -6.75 0.81
C ILE A 187 8.62 -6.67 -0.26
N PHE A 188 9.30 -5.53 -0.40
CA PHE A 188 10.40 -5.36 -1.35
C PHE A 188 11.62 -6.25 -1.01
N ASN A 189 11.97 -6.39 0.27
CA ASN A 189 13.11 -7.21 0.69
C ASN A 189 12.85 -8.71 0.50
N SER A 190 11.62 -9.16 0.73
CA SER A 190 11.21 -10.55 0.48
C SER A 190 11.39 -10.93 -1.00
N LEU A 191 11.26 -9.96 -1.90
CA LEU A 191 11.53 -10.14 -3.33
C LEU A 191 13.00 -10.13 -3.71
N LEU A 192 13.85 -9.45 -2.93
CA LEU A 192 15.31 -9.42 -3.18
C LEU A 192 16.01 -10.71 -2.75
N GLN A 193 15.36 -11.53 -1.92
CA GLN A 193 15.86 -12.81 -1.45
C GLN A 193 15.46 -14.00 -2.35
N LEU A 194 14.60 -13.76 -3.35
CA LEU A 194 14.37 -14.64 -4.50
C LEU A 194 15.40 -14.38 -5.61
#